data_AF-A0A7K5KPU1-F1
#
_entry.id   AF-A0A7K5KPU1-F1
#
_cell.length_a   1.000
_cell.length_b   1.000
_cell.length_c   1.000
_cell.angle_alpha   90.00
_cell.angle_beta   90.00
_cell.angle_gamma   90.00
#
_symmetry.space_group_name_H-M   'P 1'
#
loop_
_entity.id
_entity.type
_entity.pdbx_description
1 polymer ?
#
loop_
_entity_poly.entity_id
_entity_poly.type
_entity_poly.pdbx_seq_one_letter_code
_entity_poly.pdbx_strand_id
1 'polypeptide(L)'
;QDVCALCQQLVGFLRHISNQSAVEVVLDQVLGVLCPPLPFAAPPCRALLRALLHRLLCEIQHLEPRQVCATLKLCRGELGAVPVPEVPGDRPQGSAGPGLSPRALPVPVPLCWMCRTLVARAE
;
A
#
# COMPACT_ATOMS: atom_id res chain seq x y z
N GLN A 1 20.91 18.01 -4.22
CA GLN A 1 20.02 17.64 -3.11
C GLN A 1 20.06 16.12 -3.01
N ASP A 2 20.38 15.58 -1.84
CA ASP A 2 20.39 14.13 -1.62
C ASP A 2 18.97 13.59 -1.62
N VAL A 3 18.60 12.92 -2.71
CA VAL A 3 17.27 12.31 -2.91
C VAL A 3 16.94 11.33 -1.76
N CYS A 4 17.95 10.64 -1.25
CA CYS A 4 17.82 9.76 -0.08
C CYS A 4 17.40 10.52 1.19
N ALA A 5 18.03 11.68 1.47
CA ALA A 5 17.71 12.49 2.64
C ALA A 5 16.30 13.07 2.55
N LEU A 6 15.92 13.57 1.36
CA LEU A 6 14.58 14.09 1.12
C LEU A 6 13.51 13.01 1.33
N CYS A 7 13.74 11.80 0.82
CA CYS A 7 12.84 10.68 1.05
C CYS A 7 12.69 10.37 2.54
N GLN A 8 13.80 10.29 3.28
CA GLN A 8 13.75 10.00 4.72
C GLN A 8 13.00 11.09 5.49
N GLN A 9 13.18 12.36 5.12
CA GLN A 9 12.43 13.47 5.70
C GLN A 9 10.93 13.36 5.41
N LEU A 10 10.54 13.04 4.17
CA LEU A 10 9.14 12.85 3.81
C LEU A 10 8.50 11.70 4.61
N VAL A 11 9.17 10.55 4.68
CA VAL A 11 8.65 9.41 5.45
C VAL A 11 8.59 9.74 6.95
N GLY A 12 9.60 10.43 7.48
CA GLY A 12 9.57 10.93 8.87
C GLY A 12 8.42 11.90 9.13
N PHE A 13 8.13 12.79 8.19
CA PHE A 13 6.99 13.70 8.28
C PHE A 13 5.66 12.94 8.24
N LEU A 14 5.51 11.95 7.34
CA LEU A 14 4.33 11.09 7.26
C LEU A 14 4.05 10.36 8.58
N ARG A 15 5.10 9.85 9.25
CA ARG A 15 4.99 9.25 10.60
C ARG A 15 4.55 10.25 11.66
N HIS A 16 5.11 11.46 11.60
CA HIS A 16 4.80 12.48 12.58
C HIS A 16 3.33 12.91 12.49
N ILE A 17 2.84 13.16 11.27
CA ILE A 17 1.44 13.56 11.06
C ILE A 17 0.48 12.41 11.35
N SER A 18 0.82 11.14 11.06
CA SER A 18 -0.08 10.00 11.28
C SER A 18 -0.38 9.73 12.76
N ASN A 19 0.40 10.32 13.68
CA ASN A 19 0.17 10.24 15.12
C ASN A 19 -0.58 11.47 15.67
N GLN A 20 -1.00 12.40 14.83
CA GLN A 20 -1.74 13.57 15.28
C GLN A 20 -3.25 13.30 15.35
N SER A 21 -3.89 13.73 16.43
CA SER A 21 -5.35 13.68 16.60
C SER A 21 -6.12 14.43 15.51
N ALA A 22 -5.46 15.40 14.85
CA ALA A 22 -6.02 16.10 13.69
C ALA A 22 -6.34 15.15 12.52
N VAL A 23 -5.63 14.03 12.38
CA VAL A 23 -5.87 13.06 11.29
C VAL A 23 -7.19 12.33 11.48
N GLU A 24 -7.58 12.02 12.72
CA GLU A 24 -8.87 11.39 13.03
C GLU A 24 -10.04 12.35 12.72
N VAL A 25 -9.86 13.66 12.91
CA VAL A 25 -10.87 14.67 12.55
C VAL A 25 -11.03 14.78 11.02
N VAL A 26 -9.92 14.79 10.28
CA VAL A 26 -9.94 14.79 8.81
C VAL A 26 -10.56 13.48 8.29
N LEU A 27 -10.27 12.36 8.94
CA LEU A 27 -10.85 11.06 8.61
C LEU A 27 -12.37 11.11 8.67
N ASP A 28 -12.95 11.57 9.78
CA ASP A 28 -14.40 11.64 9.91
C ASP A 28 -15.07 12.56 8.88
N GLN A 29 -14.41 13.65 8.48
CA GLN A 29 -14.90 14.51 7.40
C GLN A 29 -14.91 13.78 6.06
N VAL A 30 -13.83 13.06 5.72
CA VAL A 30 -13.74 12.27 4.48
C VAL A 30 -14.81 11.17 4.46
N LEU A 31 -15.03 10.48 5.58
CA LEU A 31 -16.09 9.48 5.71
C LEU A 31 -17.50 10.09 5.55
N GLY A 32 -17.67 11.32 6.04
CA GLY A 32 -18.88 12.12 5.88
C GLY A 32 -19.19 12.47 4.42
N VAL A 33 -18.21 12.46 3.53
CA VAL A 33 -18.38 12.73 2.10
C VAL A 33 -18.49 11.43 1.28
N LEU A 34 -17.72 10.40 1.62
CA LEU A 34 -17.63 9.17 0.81
C LEU A 34 -18.81 8.20 1.01
N CYS A 35 -19.37 8.12 2.21
CA CYS A 35 -20.41 7.13 2.54
C CYS A 35 -21.87 7.52 2.27
N PRO A 36 -22.30 8.80 2.29
CA PRO A 36 -23.70 9.17 2.01
C PRO A 36 -24.28 8.71 0.67
N PRO A 37 -23.51 8.64 -0.44
CA PRO A 37 -24.02 8.10 -1.71
C PRO A 37 -24.48 6.64 -1.66
N LEU A 38 -24.16 5.89 -0.58
CA LEU A 38 -24.60 4.52 -0.37
C LEU A 38 -25.72 4.47 0.70
N PRO A 39 -27.00 4.69 0.34
CA PRO A 39 -28.08 4.87 1.31
C PRO A 39 -28.30 3.66 2.22
N PHE A 40 -28.18 2.44 1.70
CA PHE A 40 -28.37 1.20 2.48
C PHE A 40 -27.10 0.72 3.18
N ALA A 41 -25.93 1.25 2.81
CA ALA A 41 -24.64 0.79 3.30
C ALA A 41 -23.81 1.91 3.95
N ALA A 42 -24.38 3.08 4.22
CA ALA A 42 -23.65 4.17 4.84
C ALA A 42 -23.08 3.81 6.23
N PRO A 43 -23.80 3.11 7.14
CA PRO A 43 -23.22 2.65 8.40
C PRO A 43 -22.06 1.64 8.23
N PRO A 44 -22.20 0.53 7.47
CA PRO A 44 -21.08 -0.40 7.26
C PRO A 44 -19.93 0.23 6.45
N CYS A 45 -20.20 1.17 5.53
CA CYS A 45 -19.19 1.95 4.83
C CYS A 45 -18.29 2.72 5.81
N ARG A 46 -18.91 3.46 6.74
CA ARG A 46 -18.17 4.22 7.76
C ARG A 46 -17.33 3.30 8.64
N ALA A 47 -17.90 2.19 9.10
CA ALA A 47 -17.19 1.23 9.94
C ALA A 47 -15.98 0.61 9.20
N LEU A 48 -16.18 0.20 7.95
CA LEU A 48 -15.13 -0.40 7.12
C LEU A 48 -14.00 0.60 6.86
N LEU A 49 -14.33 1.79 6.36
CA LEU A 49 -13.33 2.79 6.03
C LEU A 49 -12.61 3.30 7.29
N ARG A 50 -13.30 3.51 8.40
CA ARG A 50 -12.65 3.88 9.67
C ARG A 50 -11.65 2.81 10.10
N ALA A 51 -12.01 1.53 10.04
CA ALA A 51 -11.10 0.44 10.37
C ALA A 51 -9.88 0.38 9.42
N LEU A 52 -10.11 0.54 8.11
CA LEU A 52 -9.04 0.55 7.11
C LEU A 52 -8.08 1.72 7.29
N LEU A 53 -8.60 2.93 7.47
CA LEU A 53 -7.77 4.11 7.63
C LEU A 53 -7.04 4.10 8.98
N HIS A 54 -7.68 3.67 10.07
CA HIS A 54 -7.01 3.52 11.35
C HIS A 54 -5.87 2.49 11.29
N ARG A 55 -6.10 1.34 10.62
CA ARG A 55 -5.02 0.37 10.35
C ARG A 55 -3.89 1.02 9.54
N LEU A 56 -4.20 1.73 8.45
CA LEU A 56 -3.19 2.39 7.63
C LEU A 56 -2.34 3.38 8.43
N LEU A 57 -2.97 4.20 9.28
CA LEU A 57 -2.25 5.16 10.14
C LEU A 57 -1.31 4.44 11.11
N CYS A 58 -1.76 3.34 11.70
CA CYS A 58 -0.94 2.49 12.55
C CYS A 58 0.27 1.92 11.78
N GLU A 59 0.05 1.36 10.59
CA GLU A 59 1.15 0.84 9.75
C GLU A 59 2.16 1.94 9.39
N ILE A 60 1.70 3.16 9.09
CA ILE A 60 2.58 4.31 8.81
C ILE A 60 3.49 4.61 10.00
N GLN A 61 2.98 4.53 11.24
CA GLN A 61 3.80 4.80 12.44
C GLN A 61 4.98 3.84 12.59
N HIS A 62 4.85 2.60 12.09
CA HIS A 62 5.87 1.55 12.15
C HIS A 62 6.86 1.58 10.98
N LEU A 63 6.68 2.47 10.01
CA LEU A 63 7.61 2.58 8.88
C LEU A 63 8.97 3.09 9.33
N GLU A 64 10.04 2.40 8.92
CA GLU A 64 11.41 2.91 9.10
C GLU A 64 11.84 3.72 7.86
N PRO A 65 12.09 5.05 7.98
CA PRO A 65 12.37 5.92 6.83
C PRO A 65 13.48 5.40 5.91
N ARG A 66 14.57 4.87 6.50
CA ARG A 66 15.66 4.29 5.72
C ARG A 66 15.25 3.04 4.96
N GLN A 67 14.49 2.13 5.57
CA GLN A 67 14.03 0.91 4.90
C GLN A 67 13.05 1.22 3.77
N VAL A 68 12.12 2.15 3.99
CA VAL A 68 11.18 2.58 2.95
C VAL A 68 11.94 3.18 1.78
N CYS A 69 12.85 4.12 2.04
CA CYS A 69 13.62 4.78 0.99
C CYS A 69 14.62 3.83 0.29
N ALA A 70 15.14 2.81 0.98
CA ALA A 70 15.94 1.76 0.37
C ALA A 70 15.12 0.82 -0.52
N THR A 71 13.90 0.46 -0.09
CA THR A 71 12.94 -0.31 -0.89
C THR A 71 12.58 0.44 -2.18
N LEU A 72 12.39 1.76 -2.08
CA LEU A 72 12.16 2.65 -3.22
C LEU A 72 13.42 2.92 -4.06
N LYS A 73 14.58 2.33 -3.71
CA LYS A 73 15.88 2.53 -4.36
C LYS A 73 16.37 3.99 -4.37
N LEU A 74 15.81 4.84 -3.50
CA LEU A 74 16.20 6.24 -3.31
C LEU A 74 17.40 6.37 -2.36
N CYS A 75 17.59 5.38 -1.49
CA CYS A 75 18.79 5.22 -0.65
C CYS A 75 19.55 3.97 -1.05
N ARG A 76 20.89 3.99 -0.95
CA ARG A 76 21.66 2.76 -0.92
C ARG A 76 21.25 1.96 0.31
N GLY A 77 20.90 0.69 0.10
CA GLY A 77 20.55 -0.21 1.19
C GLY A 77 21.79 -0.55 1.99
N GLU A 78 21.84 -0.14 3.25
CA GLU A 78 22.74 -0.73 4.24
C GLU A 78 22.08 -2.02 4.76
N LEU A 79 21.95 -3.03 3.90
CA LEU A 79 22.22 -4.38 4.39
C LEU A 79 23.73 -4.45 4.34
N GLY A 80 24.37 -4.48 5.51
CA GLY A 80 25.79 -4.20 5.69
C GLY A 80 26.66 -4.75 4.57
N ALA A 81 27.67 -3.97 4.19
CA ALA A 81 28.69 -4.33 3.23
C ALA A 81 29.23 -5.76 3.46
N VAL A 82 28.57 -6.75 2.86
CA VAL A 82 29.19 -8.03 2.53
C VAL A 82 29.84 -7.77 1.17
N PRO A 83 31.17 -7.91 1.05
CA PRO A 83 31.80 -7.85 -0.26
C PRO A 83 31.17 -8.93 -1.12
N VAL A 84 30.45 -8.52 -2.17
CA VAL A 84 30.03 -9.38 -3.26
C VAL A 84 31.32 -9.90 -3.90
N PRO A 85 31.63 -11.20 -3.86
CA PRO A 85 32.69 -11.73 -4.70
C PRO A 85 32.20 -11.57 -6.14
N GLU A 86 32.91 -10.78 -6.94
CA GLU A 86 32.68 -10.71 -8.37
C GLU A 86 32.93 -12.11 -8.96
N VAL A 87 31.87 -12.75 -9.46
CA VAL A 87 31.98 -13.99 -10.23
C VAL A 87 31.92 -13.61 -11.72
N PRO A 88 33.01 -13.83 -12.47
CA PRO A 88 33.02 -13.62 -13.92
C PRO A 88 32.28 -14.75 -14.64
N GLY A 89 31.36 -14.36 -15.53
CA GLY A 89 30.87 -15.19 -16.65
C GLY A 89 29.71 -16.12 -16.32
N ASP A 90 28.53 -15.82 -16.86
CA ASP A 90 27.99 -16.57 -18.00
C ASP A 90 26.71 -15.89 -18.51
N ARG A 91 26.56 -15.85 -19.83
CA ARG A 91 25.40 -15.27 -20.52
C ARG A 91 24.56 -16.43 -21.01
N PRO A 92 23.24 -16.49 -20.72
CA PRO A 92 22.36 -17.24 -21.60
C PRO A 92 21.39 -16.32 -22.33
N GLN A 93 21.23 -16.70 -23.59
CA GLN A 93 20.39 -16.14 -24.62
C GLN A 93 18.91 -16.21 -24.26
N GLY A 94 18.13 -15.31 -24.86
CA GLY A 94 16.70 -15.19 -24.61
C GLY A 94 15.86 -16.37 -25.07
N SER A 95 14.58 -16.34 -24.71
CA SER A 95 13.50 -16.98 -25.45
C SER A 95 12.15 -16.44 -24.98
N ALA A 96 11.18 -16.57 -25.88
CA ALA A 96 9.88 -15.94 -25.91
C ALA A 96 9.03 -16.13 -24.63
N GLY A 97 8.32 -15.06 -24.24
CA GLY A 97 7.24 -15.15 -23.26
C GLY A 97 5.94 -15.60 -23.93
N PRO A 98 5.24 -16.61 -23.38
CA PRO A 98 3.85 -16.85 -23.71
C PRO A 98 2.91 -16.15 -22.73
N GLY A 99 1.92 -15.46 -23.31
CA GLY A 99 0.60 -15.07 -22.80
C GLY A 99 0.31 -15.06 -21.30
N LEU A 100 -0.15 -13.89 -20.82
CA LEU A 100 -0.92 -13.77 -19.59
C LEU A 100 -2.22 -14.59 -19.70
N SER A 101 -2.34 -15.62 -18.86
CA SER A 101 -3.61 -16.30 -18.57
C SER A 101 -4.28 -15.65 -17.34
N PRO A 102 -5.53 -15.16 -17.44
CA PRO A 102 -6.14 -14.30 -16.41
C PRO A 102 -6.87 -15.06 -15.28
N ARG A 103 -6.33 -16.16 -14.77
CA ARG A 103 -6.96 -16.89 -13.65
C ARG A 103 -5.93 -17.45 -12.67
N ALA A 104 -5.59 -16.66 -11.65
CA ALA A 104 -5.35 -17.13 -10.29
C ALA A 104 -4.99 -15.93 -9.38
N LEU A 105 -6.00 -15.22 -8.84
CA LEU A 105 -5.77 -14.49 -7.58
C LEU A 105 -6.04 -15.46 -6.41
N PRO A 106 -5.08 -15.66 -5.51
CA PRO A 106 -5.17 -16.63 -4.41
C PRO A 106 -5.72 -15.96 -3.15
N VAL A 107 -6.97 -15.50 -3.19
CA VAL A 107 -7.65 -14.97 -2.00
C VAL A 107 -8.85 -15.86 -1.66
N PRO A 108 -8.95 -16.40 -0.44
CA PRO A 108 -10.09 -17.22 -0.03
C PRO A 108 -11.34 -16.33 0.06
N VAL A 109 -12.32 -16.57 -0.81
CA VAL A 109 -13.44 -15.64 -1.06
C VAL A 109 -14.78 -16.13 -0.52
N PRO A 110 -15.33 -15.43 0.50
CA PRO A 110 -16.75 -15.11 0.58
C PRO A 110 -17.09 -13.77 -0.10
N LEU A 111 -16.08 -12.94 -0.43
CA LEU A 111 -16.28 -11.57 -0.95
C LEU A 111 -16.49 -11.49 -2.48
N CYS A 112 -15.99 -12.45 -3.28
CA CYS A 112 -16.23 -12.44 -4.73
C CYS A 112 -17.69 -12.73 -5.11
N TRP A 113 -18.42 -13.55 -4.34
CA TRP A 113 -19.82 -13.86 -4.65
C TRP A 113 -20.72 -12.64 -4.42
N MET A 114 -20.49 -11.91 -3.33
CA MET A 114 -21.20 -10.66 -3.05
C MET A 114 -20.88 -9.58 -4.07
N CYS A 115 -19.61 -9.42 -4.47
CA CYS A 115 -19.25 -8.47 -5.52
C CYS A 115 -19.88 -8.85 -6.87
N ARG A 116 -19.91 -10.13 -7.26
CA ARG A 116 -20.55 -10.58 -8.51
C ARG A 116 -22.07 -10.41 -8.51
N THR A 117 -22.73 -10.63 -7.37
CA THR A 117 -24.19 -10.41 -7.25
C THR A 117 -24.55 -8.93 -7.23
N LEU A 118 -23.71 -8.06 -6.65
CA LEU A 118 -23.91 -6.63 -6.69
C LEU A 118 -23.68 -6.05 -8.09
N VAL A 119 -22.67 -6.51 -8.83
CA VAL A 119 -22.42 -6.09 -10.22
C VAL A 119 -23.51 -6.60 -11.17
N ALA A 120 -23.98 -7.84 -11.00
CA ALA A 120 -25.05 -8.40 -11.83
C ALA A 120 -26.45 -7.79 -11.56
N ARG A 121 -26.62 -7.04 -10.47
CA ARG A 121 -27.86 -6.31 -10.15
C ARG A 121 -27.83 -4.85 -10.62
N ALA A 122 -26.70 -4.40 -11.17
CA ALA A 122 -26.49 -3.03 -11.64
C ALA A 122 -26.66 -2.87 -13.16
N GLU A 123 -26.98 -3.94 -13.88
CA GLU A 123 -27.49 -3.94 -15.26
C GLU A 123 -28.95 -4.39 -15.31
#